data_AF-A0A1I6U479-F1
#
_entry.id   AF-A0A1I6U479-F1
#
_cell.length_a   1.000
_cell.length_b   1.000
_cell.length_c   1.000
_cell.angle_alpha   90.00
_cell.angle_beta   90.00
_cell.angle_gamma   90.00
#
_symmetry.space_group_name_H-M   'P 1'
#
loop_
_entity.id
_entity.type
_entity.pdbx_description
1 polymer ?
#
loop_
_entity_poly.entity_id
_entity_poly.type
_entity_poly.pdbx_seq_one_letter_code
_entity_poly.pdbx_strand_id
1 'polypeptide(L)'
;MTTDFPGLIAALALAIALPLASAAQAESSKDHAHEHTHDHAHEHDHGDDAIYKGYFDDAQIAARPLSDWQGDWQSVYPLLRDGTLAPVMAHKAESGDKSAEAYTAYYEVGYATEVDRLTIAGDKVSFHEGGKVVSGTYESDGHEVLTYAKGNRGVRYIFAKTAGDAEAPAFIQFSDHRIAPAEADHYHLYWGDDRAALLEEVTNWPTYYPSDLSGSQIVDEMLAH
;
A
#
# COMPACT_ATOMS: atom_id res chain seq x y z
N MET A 1 10.83 44.76 -39.89
CA MET A 1 12.21 44.87 -40.38
C MET A 1 12.99 43.78 -39.65
N THR A 2 13.07 42.55 -40.20
CA THR A 2 14.02 42.07 -41.22
C THR A 2 15.43 41.85 -40.64
N THR A 3 16.12 40.71 -40.76
CA THR A 3 15.80 39.44 -41.47
C THR A 3 16.72 38.29 -41.02
N ASP A 4 16.23 37.07 -41.23
CA ASP A 4 16.76 35.70 -41.08
C ASP A 4 18.08 35.23 -41.77
N PHE A 5 18.62 34.10 -41.23
CA PHE A 5 19.42 32.98 -41.85
C PHE A 5 20.70 33.32 -42.67
N PRO A 6 21.53 32.37 -43.22
CA PRO A 6 21.66 30.89 -43.10
C PRO A 6 23.07 30.47 -42.54
N GLY A 7 23.60 29.22 -42.58
CA GLY A 7 23.05 27.87 -42.86
C GLY A 7 23.92 26.95 -43.75
N LEU A 8 24.26 25.73 -43.25
CA LEU A 8 24.79 24.52 -43.94
C LEU A 8 26.25 24.45 -44.49
N ILE A 9 26.66 23.21 -44.88
CA ILE A 9 27.92 22.67 -45.52
C ILE A 9 28.76 21.80 -44.53
N ALA A 10 29.26 20.58 -44.81
CA ALA A 10 29.29 19.71 -46.02
C ALA A 10 29.24 18.19 -45.69
N ALA A 11 29.20 17.31 -46.71
CA ALA A 11 29.21 15.84 -46.60
C ALA A 11 30.29 15.16 -47.49
N LEU A 12 30.75 13.95 -47.12
CA LEU A 12 31.47 12.93 -47.94
C LEU A 12 31.51 11.62 -47.10
N ALA A 13 31.05 10.41 -47.48
CA ALA A 13 31.30 9.54 -48.65
C ALA A 13 32.74 8.95 -48.67
N LEU A 14 33.06 7.66 -48.96
CA LEU A 14 32.32 6.40 -49.27
C LEU A 14 33.33 5.19 -49.28
N ALA A 15 32.83 3.93 -49.32
CA ALA A 15 33.50 2.66 -49.71
C ALA A 15 34.42 1.96 -48.66
N ILE A 16 34.27 0.69 -48.22
CA ILE A 16 33.94 -0.66 -48.78
C ILE A 16 35.19 -1.53 -49.03
N ALA A 17 35.32 -2.65 -48.29
CA ALA A 17 35.76 -3.98 -48.79
C ALA A 17 35.62 -5.11 -47.74
N LEU A 18 34.89 -6.18 -48.08
CA LEU A 18 34.93 -7.55 -47.51
C LEU A 18 35.80 -8.45 -48.45
N PRO A 19 35.99 -9.78 -48.24
CA PRO A 19 35.72 -10.65 -47.08
C PRO A 19 36.95 -11.55 -46.69
N LEU A 20 36.79 -12.41 -45.67
CA LEU A 20 37.35 -13.77 -45.67
C LEU A 20 36.58 -14.65 -44.67
N ALA A 21 36.26 -15.89 -45.04
CA ALA A 21 35.45 -16.82 -44.26
C ALA A 21 36.23 -18.08 -43.89
N SER A 22 36.03 -18.61 -42.67
CA SER A 22 36.17 -20.05 -42.40
C SER A 22 35.65 -20.48 -41.03
N ALA A 23 35.26 -21.75 -40.99
CA ALA A 23 35.08 -22.64 -39.83
C ALA A 23 33.94 -22.29 -38.83
N ALA A 24 32.99 -23.21 -38.76
CA ALA A 24 32.03 -23.30 -37.67
C ALA A 24 32.65 -24.06 -36.48
N GLN A 25 32.33 -23.63 -35.27
CA GLN A 25 32.22 -24.51 -34.10
C GLN A 25 30.98 -24.10 -33.33
N ALA A 26 30.14 -25.07 -32.99
CA ALA A 26 29.00 -24.88 -32.11
C ALA A 26 29.44 -25.12 -30.67
N GLU A 27 29.24 -24.14 -29.79
CA GLU A 27 29.18 -24.37 -28.35
C GLU A 27 27.94 -23.68 -27.77
N SER A 28 27.43 -24.29 -26.70
CA SER A 28 26.19 -23.93 -26.05
C SER A 28 26.39 -22.89 -24.95
N SER A 29 25.36 -22.07 -24.74
CA SER A 29 24.73 -21.82 -23.42
C SER A 29 24.61 -20.36 -22.96
N LYS A 30 23.48 -20.13 -22.27
CA LYS A 30 23.15 -19.02 -21.36
C LYS A 30 22.77 -17.68 -21.99
N ASP A 31 21.49 -17.62 -22.40
CA ASP A 31 20.68 -16.44 -22.15
C ASP A 31 20.70 -16.11 -20.65
N HIS A 32 20.97 -14.86 -20.30
CA HIS A 32 20.84 -14.33 -18.94
C HIS A 32 19.52 -13.55 -18.82
N ALA A 33 18.42 -14.28 -18.65
CA ALA A 33 17.20 -13.71 -18.11
C ALA A 33 17.38 -13.48 -16.60
N HIS A 34 17.38 -12.21 -16.18
CA HIS A 34 17.34 -11.87 -14.76
C HIS A 34 15.89 -11.82 -14.29
N GLU A 35 15.34 -12.99 -13.94
CA GLU A 35 14.11 -13.05 -13.14
C GLU A 35 14.47 -12.64 -11.71
N HIS A 36 14.00 -11.46 -11.30
CA HIS A 36 14.04 -11.03 -9.91
C HIS A 36 12.79 -11.55 -9.20
N THR A 37 12.85 -12.81 -8.75
CA THR A 37 11.88 -13.33 -7.78
C THR A 37 12.16 -12.66 -6.43
N HIS A 38 11.38 -11.61 -6.12
CA HIS A 38 11.36 -10.98 -4.81
C HIS A 38 10.58 -11.88 -3.84
N ASP A 39 11.24 -12.94 -3.39
CA ASP A 39 10.72 -13.87 -2.40
C ASP A 39 10.89 -13.24 -1.01
N HIS A 40 9.92 -12.40 -0.62
CA HIS A 40 9.85 -11.77 0.70
C HIS A 40 9.37 -12.79 1.74
N ALA A 41 10.20 -13.80 1.98
CA ALA A 41 9.97 -14.77 3.05
C ALA A 41 10.22 -14.12 4.42
N HIS A 42 9.17 -13.54 5.00
CA HIS A 42 9.20 -13.02 6.36
C HIS A 42 9.35 -14.18 7.36
N GLU A 43 10.53 -14.31 7.97
CA GLU A 43 10.70 -15.13 9.18
C GLU A 43 9.93 -14.45 10.33
N HIS A 44 8.66 -14.81 10.50
CA HIS A 44 7.87 -14.40 11.66
C HIS A 44 8.41 -15.06 12.92
N ASP A 45 8.84 -14.26 13.90
CA ASP A 45 9.06 -14.77 15.26
C ASP A 45 7.70 -15.19 15.85
N HIS A 46 7.69 -16.14 16.78
CA HIS A 46 6.46 -16.60 17.42
C HIS A 46 5.75 -15.50 18.22
N GLY A 47 6.42 -14.39 18.52
CA GLY A 47 5.81 -13.17 19.08
C GLY A 47 5.02 -12.34 18.06
N ASP A 48 5.44 -12.32 16.80
CA ASP A 48 4.84 -11.46 15.76
C ASP A 48 3.40 -11.87 15.44
N ASP A 49 3.15 -13.18 15.35
CA ASP A 49 1.80 -13.75 15.11
C ASP A 49 0.81 -13.40 16.24
N ALA A 50 1.28 -13.38 17.50
CA ALA A 50 0.46 -13.00 18.64
C ALA A 50 0.12 -11.49 18.63
N ILE A 51 1.12 -10.66 18.34
CA ILE A 51 0.98 -9.20 18.17
C ILE A 51 -0.01 -8.89 17.04
N TYR A 52 0.17 -9.52 15.88
CA TYR A 52 -0.66 -9.34 14.69
C TYR A 52 -2.14 -9.69 14.95
N LYS A 53 -2.37 -10.74 15.75
CA LYS A 53 -3.71 -11.17 16.21
C LYS A 53 -4.28 -10.32 17.34
N GLY A 54 -3.56 -9.30 17.81
CA GLY A 54 -4.02 -8.34 18.81
C GLY A 54 -3.80 -8.78 20.26
N TYR A 55 -2.79 -9.61 20.54
CA TYR A 55 -2.44 -10.08 21.89
C TYR A 55 -1.03 -9.61 22.27
N PHE A 56 -0.97 -8.50 23.00
CA PHE A 56 0.27 -7.84 23.41
C PHE A 56 0.09 -7.03 24.72
N ASP A 57 1.20 -6.84 25.43
CA ASP A 57 1.31 -5.97 26.61
C ASP A 57 1.64 -4.52 26.23
N ASP A 58 1.15 -3.55 27.01
CA ASP A 58 1.36 -2.11 26.76
C ASP A 58 2.84 -1.71 26.71
N ALA A 59 3.69 -2.42 27.45
CA ALA A 59 5.13 -2.20 27.50
C ALA A 59 5.87 -2.58 26.19
N GLN A 60 5.20 -3.29 25.27
CA GLN A 60 5.72 -3.60 23.94
C GLN A 60 5.41 -2.51 22.91
N ILE A 61 4.51 -1.57 23.23
CA ILE A 61 4.06 -0.53 22.29
C ILE A 61 5.09 0.60 22.23
N ALA A 62 5.49 0.98 21.02
CA ALA A 62 6.43 2.07 20.78
C ALA A 62 5.85 3.08 19.78
N ALA A 63 6.21 4.35 19.94
CA ALA A 63 5.81 5.41 19.00
C ALA A 63 6.41 5.15 17.62
N ARG A 64 5.61 5.40 16.57
CA ARG A 64 5.98 5.18 15.16
C ARG A 64 5.97 6.49 14.37
N PRO A 65 6.98 6.76 13.52
CA PRO A 65 6.97 7.91 12.62
C PRO A 65 6.05 7.67 11.43
N LEU A 66 5.57 8.74 10.77
CA LEU A 66 4.74 8.63 9.57
C LEU A 66 5.45 7.91 8.41
N SER A 67 6.79 7.90 8.41
CA SER A 67 7.61 7.18 7.42
C SER A 67 7.40 5.66 7.43
N ASP A 68 6.86 5.07 8.50
CA ASP A 68 6.50 3.65 8.53
C ASP A 68 5.41 3.30 7.51
N TRP A 69 4.64 4.30 7.05
CA TRP A 69 3.63 4.18 5.99
C TRP A 69 4.05 4.93 4.70
N GLN A 70 5.32 5.29 4.54
CA GLN A 70 5.81 5.94 3.31
C GLN A 70 5.58 5.04 2.10
N GLY A 71 4.96 5.59 1.05
CA GLY A 71 4.68 4.82 -0.15
C GLY A 71 3.59 5.42 -1.03
N ASP A 72 3.17 4.58 -1.98
CA ASP A 72 2.05 4.80 -2.90
C ASP A 72 1.09 3.64 -2.70
N TRP A 73 -0.19 3.94 -2.44
CA TRP A 73 -1.12 3.02 -1.81
C TRP A 73 -2.47 3.01 -2.53
N GLN A 74 -2.95 1.82 -2.91
CA GLN A 74 -4.24 1.61 -3.58
C GLN A 74 -5.29 1.08 -2.60
N SER A 75 -6.53 1.58 -2.71
CA SER A 75 -7.68 1.05 -1.97
C SER A 75 -8.04 -0.34 -2.49
N VAL A 76 -8.36 -1.27 -1.58
CA VAL A 76 -8.86 -2.61 -1.96
C VAL A 76 -10.37 -2.63 -2.28
N TYR A 77 -11.08 -1.51 -2.06
CA TYR A 77 -12.52 -1.43 -2.27
C TYR A 77 -12.96 -1.72 -3.72
N PRO A 78 -12.30 -1.20 -4.78
CA PRO A 78 -12.60 -1.57 -6.16
C PRO A 78 -12.47 -3.09 -6.41
N LEU A 79 -11.46 -3.74 -5.83
CA LEU A 79 -11.18 -5.17 -5.96
C LEU A 79 -12.23 -6.04 -5.26
N LEU A 80 -12.86 -5.53 -4.20
CA LEU A 80 -14.03 -6.16 -3.60
C LEU A 80 -15.25 -6.02 -4.53
N ARG A 81 -15.45 -4.82 -5.08
CA ARG A 81 -16.64 -4.43 -5.85
C ARG A 81 -16.69 -5.05 -7.25
N ASP A 82 -15.56 -5.33 -7.88
CA ASP A 82 -15.47 -6.03 -9.17
C ASP A 82 -15.43 -7.57 -9.03
N GLY A 83 -15.29 -8.08 -7.81
CA GLY A 83 -15.26 -9.50 -7.49
C GLY A 83 -13.86 -10.14 -7.45
N THR A 84 -12.78 -9.39 -7.64
CA THR A 84 -11.39 -9.88 -7.55
C THR A 84 -11.11 -10.56 -6.21
N LEU A 85 -11.62 -10.01 -5.09
CA LEU A 85 -11.46 -10.57 -3.75
C LEU A 85 -12.41 -11.75 -3.41
N ALA A 86 -13.22 -12.25 -4.36
CA ALA A 86 -14.13 -13.37 -4.09
C ALA A 86 -13.44 -14.65 -3.55
N PRO A 87 -12.22 -15.04 -3.97
CA PRO A 87 -11.51 -16.19 -3.39
C PRO A 87 -11.19 -16.00 -1.91
N VAL A 88 -10.84 -14.78 -1.49
CA VAL A 88 -10.57 -14.43 -0.08
C VAL A 88 -11.83 -14.64 0.77
N MET A 89 -12.98 -14.17 0.28
CA MET A 89 -14.26 -14.32 0.99
C MET A 89 -14.73 -15.77 1.05
N ALA A 90 -14.46 -16.55 0.01
CA ALA A 90 -14.71 -17.99 0.00
C ALA A 90 -13.82 -18.71 1.03
N HIS A 91 -12.53 -18.44 1.07
CA HIS A 91 -11.60 -19.05 2.03
C HIS A 91 -11.96 -18.70 3.48
N LYS A 92 -12.28 -17.44 3.79
CA LYS A 92 -12.74 -17.04 5.12
C LYS A 92 -14.07 -17.70 5.52
N ALA A 93 -14.91 -18.13 4.56
CA ALA A 93 -16.12 -18.92 4.82
C ALA A 93 -15.86 -20.41 5.11
N GLU A 94 -14.70 -20.98 4.77
CA GLU A 94 -14.37 -22.39 5.03
C GLU A 94 -14.15 -22.69 6.52
N SER A 95 -13.68 -21.69 7.28
CA SER A 95 -13.40 -21.79 8.72
C SER A 95 -14.17 -20.76 9.58
N GLY A 96 -14.95 -19.89 8.94
CA GLY A 96 -15.62 -18.75 9.56
C GLY A 96 -17.03 -18.99 10.12
N ASP A 97 -17.66 -17.91 10.56
CA ASP A 97 -19.02 -17.88 11.11
C ASP A 97 -20.08 -17.37 10.11
N LYS A 98 -19.68 -17.13 8.85
CA LYS A 98 -20.51 -16.52 7.79
C LYS A 98 -20.31 -17.22 6.45
N SER A 99 -21.27 -17.09 5.54
CA SER A 99 -21.08 -17.45 4.14
C SER A 99 -20.18 -16.43 3.43
N ALA A 100 -19.67 -16.77 2.25
CA ALA A 100 -18.84 -15.88 1.44
C ALA A 100 -19.58 -14.57 1.12
N GLU A 101 -20.88 -14.61 0.81
CA GLU A 101 -21.69 -13.43 0.51
C GLU A 101 -21.86 -12.53 1.73
N ALA A 102 -22.04 -13.13 2.91
CA ALA A 102 -22.14 -12.40 4.18
C ALA A 102 -20.79 -11.82 4.63
N TYR A 103 -19.66 -12.44 4.26
CA TYR A 103 -18.34 -11.81 4.36
C TYR A 103 -18.20 -10.67 3.37
N THR A 104 -18.51 -10.84 2.09
CA THR A 104 -18.47 -9.76 1.08
C THR A 104 -19.27 -8.54 1.56
N ALA A 105 -20.48 -8.72 2.06
CA ALA A 105 -21.30 -7.62 2.59
C ALA A 105 -20.70 -6.94 3.85
N TYR A 106 -20.01 -7.71 4.71
CA TYR A 106 -19.29 -7.16 5.87
C TYR A 106 -18.06 -6.33 5.44
N TYR A 107 -17.24 -6.88 4.54
CA TYR A 107 -16.08 -6.19 3.98
C TYR A 107 -16.47 -5.05 3.05
N GLU A 108 -17.68 -5.03 2.47
CA GLU A 108 -18.19 -3.90 1.68
C GLU A 108 -18.40 -2.66 2.54
N VAL A 109 -18.94 -2.82 3.75
CA VAL A 109 -19.02 -1.72 4.74
C VAL A 109 -17.63 -1.36 5.26
N GLY A 110 -16.78 -2.37 5.52
CA GLY A 110 -15.41 -2.17 6.01
C GLY A 110 -14.55 -1.35 5.04
N TYR A 111 -14.47 -1.76 3.78
CA TYR A 111 -13.56 -1.15 2.81
C TYR A 111 -14.11 0.11 2.12
N ALA A 112 -15.41 0.38 2.19
CA ALA A 112 -16.04 1.50 1.46
C ALA A 112 -15.31 2.84 1.64
N THR A 113 -14.85 3.41 0.52
CA THR A 113 -14.20 4.72 0.44
C THR A 113 -14.26 5.23 -1.00
N GLU A 114 -14.34 6.55 -1.18
CA GLU A 114 -14.14 7.22 -2.47
C GLU A 114 -12.67 7.64 -2.66
N VAL A 115 -11.84 7.56 -1.61
CA VAL A 115 -10.39 7.78 -1.69
C VAL A 115 -9.74 6.51 -2.25
N ASP A 116 -9.52 6.49 -3.56
CA ASP A 116 -9.01 5.33 -4.30
C ASP A 116 -7.51 5.09 -4.13
N ARG A 117 -6.75 6.15 -3.82
CA ARG A 117 -5.30 6.11 -3.64
C ARG A 117 -4.82 7.10 -2.58
N LEU A 118 -3.74 6.74 -1.88
CA LEU A 118 -2.95 7.67 -1.07
C LEU A 118 -1.49 7.69 -1.51
N THR A 119 -0.85 8.85 -1.37
CA THR A 119 0.61 8.97 -1.48
C THR A 119 1.18 9.62 -0.21
N ILE A 120 2.13 8.94 0.42
CA ILE A 120 2.74 9.33 1.70
C ILE A 120 4.25 9.54 1.47
N ALA A 121 4.73 10.76 1.69
CA ALA A 121 6.11 11.12 1.44
C ALA A 121 6.63 12.09 2.51
N GLY A 122 7.50 11.60 3.40
CA GLY A 122 7.98 12.36 4.56
C GLY A 122 6.84 12.66 5.53
N ASP A 123 6.57 13.95 5.77
CA ASP A 123 5.48 14.44 6.61
C ASP A 123 4.16 14.66 5.84
N LYS A 124 4.17 14.50 4.50
CA LYS A 124 3.04 14.81 3.63
C LYS A 124 2.22 13.57 3.27
N VAL A 125 0.90 13.66 3.46
CA VAL A 125 -0.09 12.70 2.95
C VAL A 125 -0.98 13.38 1.91
N SER A 126 -1.17 12.74 0.76
CA SER A 126 -2.08 13.19 -0.30
C SER A 126 -3.16 12.14 -0.55
N PHE A 127 -4.42 12.57 -0.55
CA PHE A 127 -5.62 11.76 -0.76
C PHE A 127 -6.12 12.01 -2.18
N HIS A 128 -6.36 10.94 -2.93
CA HIS A 128 -6.85 10.99 -4.31
C HIS A 128 -8.29 10.48 -4.32
N GLU A 129 -9.21 11.27 -4.86
CA GLU A 129 -10.66 10.99 -4.87
C GLU A 129 -11.23 11.49 -6.20
N GLY A 130 -11.65 10.59 -7.10
CA GLY A 130 -12.31 10.98 -8.36
C GLY A 130 -11.51 11.94 -9.26
N GLY A 131 -10.17 11.91 -9.16
CA GLY A 131 -9.26 12.84 -9.85
C GLY A 131 -9.03 14.19 -9.17
N LYS A 132 -9.69 14.46 -8.04
CA LYS A 132 -9.30 15.50 -7.08
C LYS A 132 -8.14 14.97 -6.23
N VAL A 133 -7.24 15.86 -5.84
CA VAL A 133 -6.20 15.57 -4.83
C VAL A 133 -6.31 16.61 -3.73
N VAL A 134 -6.30 16.18 -2.47
CA VAL A 134 -6.11 17.06 -1.30
C VAL A 134 -4.90 16.58 -0.50
N SER A 135 -4.14 17.51 0.08
CA SER A 135 -2.86 17.24 0.73
C SER A 135 -2.78 17.87 2.12
N GLY A 136 -2.25 17.14 3.10
CA GLY A 136 -1.87 17.68 4.40
C GLY A 136 -0.43 17.34 4.74
N THR A 137 0.21 18.20 5.54
CA THR A 137 1.42 17.87 6.31
C THR A 137 0.96 17.52 7.73
N TYR A 138 1.49 16.43 8.28
CA TYR A 138 1.02 15.82 9.51
C TYR A 138 2.16 15.57 10.51
N GLU A 139 1.91 15.85 11.78
CA GLU A 139 2.79 15.54 12.90
C GLU A 139 2.13 14.50 13.82
N SER A 140 2.93 13.69 14.54
CA SER A 140 2.39 12.64 15.42
C SER A 140 1.66 13.25 16.63
N ASP A 141 0.45 12.76 16.87
CA ASP A 141 -0.41 13.05 18.02
C ASP A 141 -0.53 11.81 18.95
N GLY A 142 0.54 11.00 18.95
CA GLY A 142 0.67 9.80 19.78
C GLY A 142 -0.05 8.59 19.22
N HIS A 143 -0.51 7.73 20.13
CA HIS A 143 -1.26 6.52 19.81
C HIS A 143 -2.33 6.24 20.87
N GLU A 144 -3.32 5.44 20.52
CA GLU A 144 -4.39 4.97 21.42
C GLU A 144 -4.54 3.46 21.30
N VAL A 145 -4.79 2.76 22.40
CA VAL A 145 -4.96 1.30 22.41
C VAL A 145 -6.42 0.94 22.58
N LEU A 146 -7.02 0.38 21.52
CA LEU A 146 -8.39 -0.10 21.52
C LEU A 146 -8.45 -1.55 21.99
N THR A 147 -9.48 -1.88 22.76
CA THR A 147 -9.78 -3.27 23.19
C THR A 147 -11.14 -3.67 22.65
N TYR A 148 -11.18 -4.70 21.82
CA TYR A 148 -12.39 -5.12 21.13
C TYR A 148 -13.20 -6.14 21.96
N ALA A 149 -14.46 -6.36 21.60
CA ALA A 149 -15.38 -7.21 22.36
C ALA A 149 -14.93 -8.67 22.52
N LYS A 150 -14.03 -9.17 21.67
CA LYS A 150 -13.43 -10.52 21.78
C LYS A 150 -12.21 -10.58 22.71
N GLY A 151 -11.76 -9.44 23.26
CA GLY A 151 -10.58 -9.31 24.12
C GLY A 151 -9.27 -9.09 23.38
N ASN A 152 -9.23 -9.25 22.06
CA ASN A 152 -8.10 -8.80 21.23
C ASN A 152 -8.05 -7.27 21.18
N ARG A 153 -6.87 -6.74 20.86
CA ARG A 153 -6.52 -5.33 20.95
C ARG A 153 -5.97 -4.81 19.63
N GLY A 154 -5.96 -3.49 19.45
CA GLY A 154 -5.36 -2.82 18.30
C GLY A 154 -4.80 -1.46 18.71
N VAL A 155 -3.77 -0.98 18.00
CA VAL A 155 -3.17 0.34 18.24
C VAL A 155 -3.52 1.26 17.08
N ARG A 156 -4.07 2.43 17.39
CA ARG A 156 -4.28 3.54 16.45
C ARG A 156 -3.12 4.51 16.56
N TYR A 157 -2.32 4.67 15.51
CA TYR A 157 -1.29 5.71 15.45
C TYR A 157 -1.87 6.97 14.84
N ILE A 158 -1.86 8.07 15.61
CA ILE A 158 -2.61 9.28 15.29
C ILE A 158 -1.65 10.35 14.81
N PHE A 159 -2.03 11.05 13.74
CA PHE A 159 -1.32 12.22 13.27
C PHE A 159 -2.31 13.38 13.05
N ALA A 160 -1.91 14.58 13.46
CA ALA A 160 -2.68 15.81 13.32
C ALA A 160 -2.11 16.68 12.20
N LYS A 161 -2.99 17.26 11.38
CA LYS A 161 -2.62 18.13 10.26
C LYS A 161 -2.09 19.47 10.78
N THR A 162 -0.86 19.82 10.43
CA THR A 162 -0.22 21.09 10.80
C THR A 162 -0.19 22.11 9.66
N ALA A 163 -0.22 21.65 8.41
CA ALA A 163 -0.29 22.49 7.21
C ALA A 163 -0.93 21.75 6.02
N GLY A 164 -1.11 22.46 4.89
CA GLY A 164 -1.65 21.91 3.65
C GLY A 164 -3.00 22.51 3.27
N ASP A 165 -3.77 21.76 2.47
CA ASP A 165 -5.07 22.18 1.96
C ASP A 165 -6.11 22.25 3.09
N ALA A 166 -7.09 23.14 2.95
CA ALA A 166 -8.14 23.30 3.94
C ALA A 166 -8.99 22.02 4.05
N GLU A 167 -9.27 21.39 2.92
CA GLU A 167 -10.09 20.19 2.75
C GLU A 167 -9.38 18.87 3.10
N ALA A 168 -8.07 18.88 3.36
CA ALA A 168 -7.41 17.70 3.90
C ALA A 168 -7.89 17.43 5.35
N PRO A 169 -8.03 16.18 5.81
CA PRO A 169 -8.52 15.88 7.16
C PRO A 169 -7.70 16.55 8.28
N ALA A 170 -8.33 16.98 9.38
CA ALA A 170 -7.58 17.50 10.52
C ALA A 170 -6.80 16.40 11.28
N PHE A 171 -7.32 15.16 11.27
CA PHE A 171 -6.69 13.98 11.88
C PHE A 171 -6.71 12.78 10.94
N ILE A 172 -5.65 11.97 11.03
CA ILE A 172 -5.55 10.66 10.40
C ILE A 172 -5.10 9.63 11.45
N GLN A 173 -5.60 8.40 11.35
CA GLN A 173 -5.27 7.32 12.27
C GLN A 173 -4.97 6.04 11.49
N PHE A 174 -3.78 5.47 11.67
CA PHE A 174 -3.37 4.20 11.06
C PHE A 174 -3.57 3.04 12.02
N SER A 175 -3.96 1.88 11.48
CA SER A 175 -3.97 0.58 12.17
C SER A 175 -3.56 -0.51 11.18
N ASP A 176 -2.42 -1.15 11.40
CA ASP A 176 -1.74 -2.06 10.47
C ASP A 176 -1.20 -3.32 11.16
N HIS A 177 -1.80 -3.68 12.29
CA HIS A 177 -1.42 -4.84 13.13
C HIS A 177 -0.02 -4.78 13.76
N ARG A 178 0.75 -3.69 13.58
CA ARG A 178 2.10 -3.49 14.14
C ARG A 178 2.08 -2.55 15.35
N ILE A 179 2.80 -2.90 16.42
CA ILE A 179 2.81 -2.14 17.69
C ILE A 179 4.13 -1.38 17.97
N ALA A 180 5.09 -1.45 17.07
CA ALA A 180 6.41 -0.82 17.18
C ALA A 180 6.94 -0.44 15.79
N PRO A 181 8.00 0.39 15.68
CA PRO A 181 8.56 0.84 14.40
C PRO A 181 8.86 -0.29 13.41
N ALA A 182 8.18 -0.24 12.27
CA ALA A 182 8.32 -1.18 11.16
C ALA A 182 7.57 -0.64 9.94
N GLU A 183 8.07 -0.95 8.75
CA GLU A 183 7.38 -0.64 7.49
C GLU A 183 6.06 -1.42 7.41
N ALA A 184 4.98 -0.74 7.03
CA ALA A 184 3.66 -1.33 6.85
C ALA A 184 3.59 -2.14 5.56
N ASP A 185 2.92 -3.29 5.61
CA ASP A 185 2.66 -4.14 4.44
C ASP A 185 1.29 -3.79 3.83
N HIS A 186 0.31 -3.53 4.69
CA HIS A 186 -0.99 -2.93 4.39
C HIS A 186 -1.48 -2.17 5.63
N TYR A 187 -2.52 -1.34 5.49
CA TYR A 187 -3.12 -0.66 6.65
C TYR A 187 -4.61 -0.36 6.49
N HIS A 188 -5.28 -0.19 7.63
CA HIS A 188 -6.56 0.51 7.75
C HIS A 188 -6.31 1.97 8.11
N LEU A 189 -7.02 2.88 7.43
CA LEU A 189 -6.92 4.32 7.66
C LEU A 189 -8.27 4.91 8.06
N TYR A 190 -8.26 5.77 9.06
CA TYR A 190 -9.43 6.52 9.53
C TYR A 190 -9.08 8.01 9.49
N TRP A 191 -9.95 8.85 8.96
CA TRP A 191 -9.66 10.28 8.80
C TRP A 191 -10.90 11.16 8.95
N GLY A 192 -10.69 12.37 9.45
CA GLY A 192 -11.74 13.35 9.67
C GLY A 192 -11.28 14.48 10.59
N ASP A 193 -12.23 15.30 11.03
CA ASP A 193 -11.92 16.51 11.82
C ASP A 193 -12.11 16.35 13.34
N ASP A 194 -12.63 15.20 13.78
CA ASP A 194 -12.83 14.85 15.20
C ASP A 194 -11.99 13.60 15.57
N ARG A 195 -10.87 13.84 16.27
CA ARG A 195 -9.97 12.78 16.77
C ARG A 195 -10.69 11.71 17.59
N ALA A 196 -11.67 12.09 18.41
CA ALA A 196 -12.34 11.19 19.33
C ALA A 196 -13.37 10.32 18.60
N ALA A 197 -14.18 10.91 17.72
CA ALA A 197 -15.15 10.17 16.92
C ALA A 197 -14.48 9.09 16.04
N LEU A 198 -13.29 9.35 15.51
CA LEU A 198 -12.52 8.36 14.73
C LEU A 198 -12.12 7.13 15.56
N LEU A 199 -11.94 7.26 16.89
CA LEU A 199 -11.64 6.12 17.77
C LEU A 199 -12.89 5.28 18.10
N GLU A 200 -14.08 5.87 17.99
CA GLU A 200 -15.36 5.17 18.12
C GLU A 200 -15.75 4.42 16.83
N GLU A 201 -15.22 4.84 15.68
CA GLU A 201 -15.42 4.17 14.39
C GLU A 201 -14.67 2.81 14.33
N VAL A 202 -15.45 1.74 14.21
CA VAL A 202 -15.00 0.33 14.18
C VAL A 202 -15.73 -0.51 13.12
N THR A 203 -16.50 0.13 12.25
CA THR A 203 -17.38 -0.49 11.25
C THR A 203 -16.93 -0.23 9.81
N ASN A 204 -16.49 1.01 9.52
CA ASN A 204 -15.80 1.39 8.29
C ASN A 204 -14.32 1.62 8.59
N TRP A 205 -13.46 0.98 7.79
CA TRP A 205 -12.00 0.90 7.95
C TRP A 205 -11.36 0.74 6.57
N PRO A 206 -11.39 1.80 5.75
CA PRO A 206 -10.80 1.81 4.42
C PRO A 206 -9.37 1.27 4.43
N THR A 207 -9.12 0.30 3.56
CA THR A 207 -7.93 -0.55 3.61
C THR A 207 -7.10 -0.40 2.35
N TYR A 208 -5.79 -0.30 2.54
CA TYR A 208 -4.84 0.07 1.51
C TYR A 208 -3.64 -0.89 1.47
N TYR A 209 -3.24 -1.25 0.25
CA TYR A 209 -2.07 -2.06 -0.08
C TYR A 209 -1.15 -1.28 -1.04
N PRO A 210 0.14 -1.62 -1.21
CA PRO A 210 1.04 -0.93 -2.12
C PRO A 210 0.51 -0.88 -3.57
N SER A 211 0.63 0.26 -4.24
CA SER A 211 0.07 0.51 -5.58
C SER A 211 0.74 -0.25 -6.72
N ASP A 212 1.87 -0.91 -6.48
CA ASP A 212 2.57 -1.76 -7.44
C ASP A 212 2.13 -3.23 -7.40
N LEU A 213 1.40 -3.66 -6.37
CA LEU A 213 0.79 -4.98 -6.31
C LEU A 213 -0.37 -5.12 -7.31
N SER A 214 -0.42 -6.25 -8.01
CA SER A 214 -1.61 -6.65 -8.77
C SER A 214 -2.72 -7.16 -7.84
N GLY A 215 -3.98 -7.12 -8.31
CA GLY A 215 -5.11 -7.68 -7.57
C GLY A 215 -4.96 -9.16 -7.22
N SER A 216 -4.22 -9.95 -8.01
CA SER A 216 -3.84 -11.33 -7.66
C SER A 216 -2.84 -11.43 -6.51
N GLN A 217 -1.83 -10.56 -6.46
CA GLN A 217 -0.88 -10.52 -5.33
C GLN A 217 -1.57 -10.12 -4.03
N ILE A 218 -2.47 -9.13 -4.09
CA ILE A 218 -3.31 -8.74 -2.92
C ILE A 218 -4.20 -9.90 -2.47
N VAL A 219 -4.73 -10.72 -3.40
CA VAL A 219 -5.47 -11.94 -3.04
C VAL A 219 -4.56 -12.97 -2.36
N ASP A 220 -3.37 -13.22 -2.90
CA ASP A 220 -2.42 -14.17 -2.33
C ASP A 220 -1.97 -13.75 -0.91
N GLU A 221 -1.69 -12.46 -0.69
CA GLU A 221 -1.40 -11.89 0.64
C GLU A 221 -2.61 -12.00 1.59
N MET A 222 -3.82 -11.64 1.16
CA MET A 222 -5.04 -11.78 1.97
C MET A 222 -5.44 -13.24 2.28
N LEU A 223 -4.90 -14.22 1.54
CA LEU A 223 -5.05 -15.65 1.80
C LEU A 223 -3.97 -16.21 2.74
N ALA A 224 -2.85 -15.51 2.91
CA ALA A 224 -1.83 -15.84 3.91
C ALA A 224 -2.21 -15.37 5.34
N HIS A 225 -3.27 -14.57 5.49
CA HIS A 225 -3.76 -13.94 6.73
C HIS A 225 -5.15 -14.43 7.20
#